data_AF-A0A140L5T5-F1
#
_entry.id   AF-A0A140L5T5-F1
#
_cell.length_a   1.000
_cell.length_b   1.000
_cell.length_c   1.000
_cell.angle_alpha   90.00
_cell.angle_beta   90.00
_cell.angle_gamma   90.00
#
_symmetry.space_group_name_H-M   'P 1'
#
loop_
_entity.id
_entity.type
_entity.pdbx_description
1 polymer ?
#
loop_
_entity_poly.entity_id
_entity_poly.type
_entity_poly.pdbx_seq_one_letter_code
_entity_poly.pdbx_strand_id
1 'polypeptide(L)' 'MQPAVNFEEIKERFRKASVDEKIEIYTTTQGLTVEQFKELLRMFPLQHLDKLERAMG' A
#
# COMPACT_ATOMS: atom_id res chain seq x y z
N MET A 1 1.00 22.47 10.80
CA MET A 1 1.47 21.08 11.01
C MET A 1 0.88 20.26 9.88
N GLN A 2 1.71 19.72 8.99
CA GLN A 2 1.21 18.79 7.97
C GLN A 2 0.61 17.58 8.71
N PRO A 3 -0.55 17.04 8.30
CA PRO A 3 -1.00 15.79 8.87
C PRO A 3 0.06 14.75 8.50
N ALA A 4 0.82 14.31 9.49
CA ALA A 4 1.75 13.21 9.31
C ALA A 4 0.92 12.02 8.84
N VAL A 5 1.19 11.55 7.61
CA VAL A 5 0.52 10.40 7.02
C VAL A 5 0.65 9.25 8.01
N ASN A 6 -0.48 8.82 8.60
CA ASN A 6 -0.46 7.84 9.68
C ASN A 6 -0.34 6.43 9.09
N PHE A 7 0.87 5.92 9.07
CA PHE A 7 1.17 4.61 8.52
C PHE A 7 0.36 3.49 9.18
N GLU A 8 0.08 3.56 10.48
CA GLU A 8 -0.70 2.53 11.18
C GLU A 8 -2.14 2.47 10.67
N GLU A 9 -2.75 3.62 10.36
CA GLU A 9 -4.10 3.67 9.78
C GLU A 9 -4.11 3.10 8.36
N ILE A 10 -3.12 3.48 7.54
CA ILE A 10 -2.95 2.95 6.18
C ILE A 10 -2.71 1.45 6.22
N LYS A 11 -1.89 0.96 7.16
CA LYS A 11 -1.58 -0.45 7.35
C LYS A 11 -2.81 -1.24 7.74
N GLU A 12 -3.63 -0.73 8.65
CA GLU A 12 -4.89 -1.37 9.01
C GLU A 12 -5.87 -1.40 7.82
N ARG A 13 -6.04 -0.27 7.13
CA ARG A 13 -6.89 -0.18 5.94
C ARG A 13 -6.41 -1.14 4.86
N PHE A 14 -5.11 -1.16 4.58
CA PHE A 14 -4.48 -2.07 3.63
C PHE A 14 -4.68 -3.53 4.03
N ARG A 15 -4.61 -3.88 5.31
CA ARG A 15 -4.84 -5.25 5.78
C ARG A 15 -6.28 -5.69 5.52
N LYS A 16 -7.27 -4.82 5.75
CA LYS A 16 -8.71 -5.10 5.59
C LYS A 16 -9.20 -4.98 4.13
N ALA A 17 -8.46 -4.26 3.30
CA ALA A 17 -8.78 -3.98 1.91
C ALA A 17 -8.68 -5.22 1.00
N SER A 18 -9.45 -5.19 -0.09
CA SER A 18 -9.37 -6.15 -1.20
C SER A 18 -8.08 -5.99 -2.01
N VAL A 19 -7.79 -6.91 -2.93
CA VAL A 19 -6.57 -6.84 -3.78
C VAL A 19 -6.53 -5.53 -4.59
N ASP A 20 -7.63 -5.17 -5.23
CA ASP A 20 -7.71 -3.95 -6.04
C ASP A 20 -7.61 -2.69 -5.17
N GLU A 21 -8.27 -2.67 -4.00
CA GLU A 21 -8.15 -1.56 -3.03
C GLU A 21 -6.73 -1.45 -2.46
N LYS A 22 -6.03 -2.56 -2.23
CA LYS A 22 -4.62 -2.54 -1.81
C LYS A 22 -3.74 -1.91 -2.89
N ILE A 23 -3.99 -2.18 -4.17
CA ILE A 23 -3.28 -1.55 -5.29
C ILE A 23 -3.56 -0.04 -5.30
N GLU A 24 -4.82 0.36 -5.15
CA GLU A 24 -5.19 1.77 -5.06
C GLU A 24 -4.48 2.45 -3.89
N ILE A 25 -4.56 1.89 -2.68
CA ILE A 25 -3.88 2.43 -1.50
C ILE A 25 -2.37 2.52 -1.76
N TYR A 26 -1.74 1.50 -2.34
CA TYR A 26 -0.30 1.50 -2.60
C TYR A 26 0.13 2.56 -3.61
N THR A 27 -0.66 2.78 -4.66
CA THR A 27 -0.34 3.71 -5.76
C THR A 27 -0.73 5.16 -5.44
N THR A 28 -1.78 5.37 -4.65
CA THR A 28 -2.28 6.70 -4.28
C THR A 28 -1.66 7.25 -3.01
N THR A 29 -1.20 6.38 -2.10
CA THR A 29 -0.57 6.82 -0.85
C THR A 29 0.78 7.46 -1.16
N GLN A 30 0.94 8.71 -0.71
CA GLN A 30 2.20 9.44 -0.79
C GLN A 30 2.68 9.79 0.63
N GLY A 31 3.97 10.06 0.79
CA GLY A 31 4.55 10.46 2.08
C GLY A 31 4.86 9.33 3.05
N LEU A 32 4.79 8.06 2.60
CA LEU A 32 5.36 6.93 3.32
C LEU A 32 6.84 6.75 2.99
N THR A 33 7.60 6.21 3.94
CA THR A 33 9.01 5.84 3.72
C THR A 33 9.10 4.53 2.94
N VAL A 34 10.28 4.27 2.35
CA VAL A 34 10.56 3.02 1.63
C VAL A 34 10.32 1.79 2.53
N GLU A 35 10.65 1.86 3.81
CA GLU A 35 10.44 0.76 4.75
C GLU A 35 8.95 0.49 5.00
N GLN A 36 8.14 1.54 5.11
CA GLN A 36 6.69 1.44 5.24
C GLN A 36 6.04 0.82 3.99
N PHE A 37 6.47 1.24 2.80
CA PHE A 37 6.03 0.59 1.55
C PHE A 37 6.43 -0.88 1.47
N LYS A 38 7.64 -1.24 1.93
CA LYS A 38 8.08 -2.64 1.99
C LYS A 38 7.21 -3.48 2.93
N GLU A 39 6.78 -2.93 4.06
CA GLU A 39 5.84 -3.61 4.95
C GLU A 39 4.47 -3.85 4.29
N LEU A 40 3.92 -2.85 3.60
CA LEU A 40 2.67 -3.02 2.83
C LEU A 40 2.82 -4.10 1.77
N LEU A 41 3.93 -4.09 1.03
CA LEU A 41 4.21 -5.05 -0.03
C LEU A 41 4.32 -6.48 0.50
N ARG A 42 4.90 -6.69 1.69
CA ARG A 42 4.98 -8.01 2.34
C ARG A 42 3.61 -8.58 2.72
N MET A 43 2.62 -7.73 2.97
CA MET A 43 1.24 -8.14 3.24
C MET A 43 0.40 -8.31 1.96
N PHE A 44 0.99 -8.03 0.79
CA PHE A 44 0.32 -8.17 -0.48
C PHE A 44 0.47 -9.62 -0.99
N PRO A 45 -0.61 -10.27 -1.45
CA PRO A 45 -0.55 -11.63 -1.95
C PRO A 45 0.31 -11.70 -3.23
N LEU A 46 1.40 -12.47 -3.18
CA LEU A 46 2.39 -12.56 -4.26
C LEU A 46 1.78 -12.95 -5.62
N GLN A 47 0.72 -13.76 -5.62
CA GLN A 47 -0.01 -14.18 -6.84
C GLN A 47 -0.65 -13.01 -7.60
N HIS A 48 -0.82 -11.85 -6.96
CA HIS A 48 -1.37 -10.65 -7.57
C HIS A 48 -0.33 -9.55 -7.77
N LEU A 49 0.96 -9.80 -7.52
CA LEU A 49 2.03 -8.81 -7.72
C LEU A 49 2.05 -8.28 -9.16
N ASP A 50 1.82 -9.13 -10.15
CA ASP A 50 1.72 -8.73 -11.57
C ASP A 50 0.66 -7.63 -11.78
N LYS A 51 -0.46 -7.65 -11.03
CA LYS A 51 -1.47 -6.59 -11.10
C LYS A 51 -0.96 -5.27 -10.50
N LEU A 52 -0.20 -5.35 -9.41
CA LEU A 52 0.41 -4.18 -8.79
C LEU A 52 1.45 -3.55 -9.72
N GLU A 53 2.32 -4.36 -10.32
CA GLU A 53 3.33 -3.90 -11.26
C GLU A 53 2.70 -3.22 -12.49
N ARG A 54 1.63 -3.80 -13.05
CA ARG A 54 0.87 -3.19 -14.16
C ARG A 54 0.19 -1.87 -13.80
N ALA A 55 -0.15 -1.65 -12.54
CA ALA A 55 -0.73 -0.39 -12.09
C ALA A 55 0.31 0.70 -11.83
N MET A 56 1.59 0.33 -11.67
CA MET A 56 2.70 1.26 -11.48
C MET A 56 3.48 1.58 -12.77
N GLY A 57 3.42 0.71 -13.77
CA GLY A 57 4.03 0.89 -15.10
C GLY A 57 3.17 1.72 -16.04
#